data_AF-A0A0U3RXC2-F1
#
_entry.id   AF-A0A0U3RXC2-F1
#
_cell.length_a   1.000
_cell.length_b   1.000
_cell.length_c   1.000
_cell.angle_alpha   90.00
_cell.angle_beta   90.00
_cell.angle_gamma   90.00
#
_symmetry.space_group_name_H-M   'P 1'
#
loop_
_entity.id
_entity.type
_entity.pdbx_description
1 polymer ?
#
loop_
_entity_poly.entity_id
_entity_poly.type
_entity_poly.pdbx_seq_one_letter_code
_entity_poly.pdbx_strand_id
1 'polypeptide(L)'
;MLALLSVDPANEHDVSVVREKFWVIVEKFTGCFLFLDKGYVSRELEEEFLKFGVVYTPVKRESQIGSLGERKFYKYLSDFRRRIETLFSKFSEFLRIPSRSVSLRGLAVRILGAILAVNLDRLYNFTGGGN
;
A
#
# COMPACT_ATOMS: atom_id res chain seq x y z
N MET A 1 -5.34 15.89 -12.54
CA MET A 1 -5.21 14.55 -13.15
C MET A 1 -4.70 13.62 -12.05
N LEU A 2 -5.53 12.70 -11.54
CA LEU A 2 -5.16 11.74 -10.49
C LEU A 2 -4.18 10.72 -11.08
N ALA A 3 -2.90 11.09 -11.13
CA ALA A 3 -1.80 10.17 -11.43
C ALA A 3 -1.57 9.28 -10.20
N LEU A 4 -2.54 8.41 -9.89
CA LEU A 4 -2.51 7.56 -8.70
C LEU A 4 -1.56 6.36 -8.86
N LEU A 5 -0.95 6.19 -10.03
CA LEU A 5 -0.08 5.05 -10.35
C LEU A 5 1.07 5.52 -11.26
N SER A 6 2.26 5.64 -10.69
CA SER A 6 3.52 5.78 -11.44
C SER A 6 4.16 4.40 -11.47
N VAL A 7 4.28 3.80 -12.65
CA VAL A 7 4.93 2.50 -12.85
C VAL A 7 6.25 2.75 -13.54
N ASP A 8 7.34 2.28 -12.94
CA ASP A 8 8.69 2.44 -13.45
C ASP A 8 9.35 1.05 -13.48
N PRO A 9 9.90 0.61 -14.63
CA PRO A 9 10.55 -0.69 -14.73
C PRO A 9 11.81 -0.71 -13.85
N ALA A 10 11.81 -1.57 -12.84
CA ALA A 10 12.97 -1.77 -11.98
C ALA A 10 13.77 -2.98 -12.47
N ASN A 11 15.02 -2.75 -12.89
CA ASN A 11 16.01 -3.82 -13.12
C ASN A 11 16.69 -4.24 -11.80
N GLU A 12 16.71 -3.37 -10.79
CA GLU A 12 17.26 -3.63 -9.46
C GLU A 12 16.26 -3.18 -8.38
N HIS A 13 16.08 -3.95 -7.30
CA HIS A 13 15.09 -3.71 -6.25
C HIS A 13 15.76 -3.45 -4.90
N ASP A 14 16.58 -2.40 -4.83
CA ASP A 14 17.28 -2.04 -3.60
C ASP A 14 17.40 -0.52 -3.40
N VAL A 15 18.15 -0.15 -2.36
CA VAL A 15 18.39 1.24 -1.94
C VAL A 15 18.97 2.12 -3.06
N SER A 16 19.69 1.55 -4.05
CA SER A 16 20.33 2.30 -5.13
C SER A 16 19.31 3.06 -5.99
N VAL A 17 18.19 2.42 -6.35
CA VAL A 17 17.13 3.02 -7.17
C VAL A 17 16.48 4.21 -6.48
N VAL A 18 16.30 4.12 -5.17
CA VAL A 18 15.77 5.22 -4.37
C VAL A 18 16.73 6.41 -4.42
N ARG A 19 18.04 6.14 -4.31
CA ARG A 19 19.08 7.18 -4.37
C ARG A 19 19.16 7.82 -5.75
N GLU A 20 19.07 7.03 -6.83
CA GLU A 20 19.03 7.55 -8.20
C GLU A 20 17.82 8.46 -8.44
N LYS A 21 16.66 8.11 -7.87
CA LYS A 21 15.39 8.84 -8.06
C LYS A 21 15.10 9.85 -6.96
N PHE A 22 16.08 10.17 -6.13
CA PHE A 22 15.90 10.96 -4.92
C PHE A 22 15.09 12.24 -5.14
N TRP A 23 15.52 13.09 -6.08
CA TRP A 23 14.85 14.37 -6.35
C TRP A 23 13.44 14.22 -6.91
N VAL A 24 13.22 13.22 -7.75
CA VAL A 24 11.89 12.91 -8.30
C VAL A 24 10.93 12.47 -7.19
N ILE A 25 11.42 11.69 -6.23
CA ILE A 25 10.65 11.25 -5.08
C ILE A 25 10.35 12.44 -4.16
N VAL A 26 11.36 13.27 -3.85
CA VAL A 26 11.17 14.47 -3.02
C VAL A 26 10.09 15.37 -3.61
N GLU A 27 10.23 15.76 -4.88
CA GLU A 27 9.27 16.66 -5.55
C GLU A 27 7.83 16.12 -5.51
N LYS A 28 7.65 14.81 -5.70
CA LYS A 28 6.33 14.18 -5.74
C LYS A 28 5.72 13.94 -4.36
N PHE A 29 6.54 13.72 -3.33
CA PHE A 29 6.10 13.18 -2.05
C PHE A 29 6.46 14.05 -0.85
N THR A 30 6.87 15.32 -1.05
CA THR A 30 7.00 16.27 0.06
C THR A 30 5.70 16.32 0.88
N GLY A 31 5.82 16.21 2.21
CA GLY A 31 4.70 16.16 3.14
C GLY A 31 4.05 14.78 3.30
N CYS A 32 4.57 13.75 2.64
CA CYS A 32 4.01 12.39 2.68
C CYS A 32 4.88 11.41 3.48
N PHE A 33 4.26 10.29 3.88
CA PHE A 33 4.94 9.10 4.35
C PHE A 33 5.24 8.17 3.17
N LEU A 34 6.51 7.92 2.92
CA LEU A 34 6.97 7.00 1.88
C LEU A 34 7.22 5.62 2.50
N PHE A 35 6.24 4.72 2.38
CA PHE A 35 6.36 3.35 2.87
C PHE A 35 7.11 2.47 1.87
N LEU A 36 8.15 1.77 2.34
CA LEU A 36 9.05 0.98 1.50
C LEU A 36 9.25 -0.42 2.07
N ASP A 37 9.65 -1.36 1.23
CA ASP A 37 9.88 -2.75 1.65
C ASP A 37 11.21 -2.92 2.43
N LYS A 38 11.44 -4.13 2.96
CA LYS A 38 12.62 -4.51 3.75
C LYS A 38 13.96 -4.32 3.04
N GLY A 39 13.98 -4.37 1.71
CA GLY A 39 15.17 -4.14 0.90
C GLY A 39 15.66 -2.68 0.90
N TYR A 40 14.84 -1.75 1.39
CA TYR A 40 15.09 -0.32 1.32
C TYR A 40 15.50 0.31 2.66
N VAL A 41 15.85 -0.50 3.66
CA VAL A 41 16.29 -0.01 4.97
C VAL A 41 17.62 0.73 4.83
N SER A 42 17.61 2.05 5.03
CA SER A 42 18.81 2.90 5.00
C SER A 42 18.62 4.11 5.92
N ARG A 43 19.41 4.18 6.99
CA ARG A 43 19.36 5.30 7.94
C ARG A 43 19.81 6.62 7.31
N GLU A 44 20.78 6.54 6.41
CA GLU A 44 21.27 7.72 5.68
C GLU A 44 20.16 8.34 4.84
N LEU A 45 19.42 7.52 4.08
CA LEU A 45 18.28 8.01 3.29
C LEU A 45 17.12 8.46 4.19
N GLU A 46 16.85 7.78 5.31
CA GLU A 46 15.86 8.22 6.29
C GLU A 46 16.13 9.67 6.73
N GLU A 47 17.37 9.96 7.11
CA GLU A 47 17.79 11.30 7.54
C GLU A 47 17.82 12.31 6.38
N GLU A 48 18.19 11.88 5.17
CA GLU A 48 18.26 12.74 3.99
C GLU A 48 16.87 13.16 3.51
N PHE A 49 15.94 12.22 3.30
CA PHE A 49 14.57 12.52 2.90
C PHE A 49 13.82 13.38 3.91
N LEU A 50 14.10 13.18 5.22
CA LEU A 50 13.46 13.97 6.27
C LEU A 50 13.82 15.46 6.16
N LYS A 51 15.05 15.79 5.73
CA LYS A 51 15.47 17.19 5.49
C LYS A 51 14.64 17.87 4.39
N PHE A 52 14.06 17.09 3.48
CA PHE A 52 13.22 17.57 2.39
C PHE A 52 11.73 17.27 2.60
N GLY A 53 11.33 16.98 3.85
CA GLY A 53 9.93 16.83 4.23
C GLY A 53 9.26 15.54 3.78
N VAL A 54 10.04 14.51 3.43
CA VAL A 54 9.51 13.17 3.12
C VAL A 54 9.82 12.23 4.29
N VAL A 55 8.81 11.58 4.84
CA VAL A 55 9.01 10.60 5.92
C VAL A 55 9.27 9.23 5.33
N TYR A 56 10.55 8.93 5.11
CA TYR A 56 11.03 7.66 4.57
C TYR A 56 10.88 6.54 5.61
N THR A 57 10.01 5.57 5.32
CA THR A 57 9.57 4.54 6.28
C THR A 57 9.70 3.14 5.71
N PRO A 58 10.91 2.55 5.73
CA PRO A 58 11.12 1.18 5.28
C PRO A 58 10.61 0.18 6.32
N VAL A 59 10.10 -0.96 5.87
CA VAL A 59 9.70 -2.06 6.75
C VAL A 59 10.94 -2.67 7.40
N LYS A 60 11.04 -2.60 8.72
CA LYS A 60 12.17 -3.19 9.47
C LYS A 60 11.91 -4.64 9.87
N ARG A 61 12.98 -5.44 10.04
CA ARG A 61 12.89 -6.78 10.65
C ARG A 61 12.68 -6.62 12.16
N GLU A 62 12.06 -7.61 12.82
CA GLU A 62 11.81 -7.57 14.27
C GLU A 62 13.08 -7.31 15.09
N SER A 63 14.22 -7.89 14.67
CA SER A 63 15.53 -7.69 15.31
C SER A 63 16.08 -6.26 15.20
N GLN A 64 15.55 -5.45 14.27
CA GLN A 64 15.97 -4.07 14.04
C GLN A 64 15.06 -3.05 14.76
N ILE A 65 13.97 -3.51 15.41
CA ILE A 65 13.04 -2.63 16.11
C ILE A 65 13.52 -2.43 17.54
N GLY A 66 14.15 -1.28 17.78
CA GLY A 66 14.87 -1.01 19.02
C GLY A 66 13.99 -0.44 20.14
N SER A 67 12.90 0.26 19.81
CA SER A 67 12.10 0.98 20.81
C SER A 67 10.65 0.47 20.91
N LEU A 68 10.04 0.67 22.09
CA LEU A 68 8.63 0.34 22.32
C LEU A 68 7.69 1.14 21.41
N GLY A 69 8.01 2.40 21.14
CA GLY A 69 7.24 3.27 20.24
C GLY A 69 7.28 2.77 18.80
N GLU A 70 8.47 2.40 18.33
CA GLU A 70 8.67 1.84 16.99
C GLU A 70 7.97 0.48 16.83
N ARG A 71 7.97 -0.37 17.87
CA ARG A 71 7.17 -1.61 17.89
C ARG A 71 5.69 -1.35 17.74
N LYS A 72 5.14 -0.36 18.45
CA LYS A 72 3.71 0.01 18.32
C LYS A 72 3.39 0.50 16.91
N PHE A 73 4.27 1.31 16.33
CA PHE A 73 4.10 1.82 14.97
C PHE A 73 4.14 0.71 13.90
N TYR A 74 5.16 -0.17 13.91
CA TYR A 74 5.21 -1.29 12.96
C TYR A 74 4.11 -2.31 13.18
N LYS A 75 3.64 -2.50 14.42
CA LYS A 75 2.44 -3.31 14.70
C LYS A 75 1.21 -2.70 14.03
N TYR A 76 1.00 -1.39 14.18
CA TYR A 76 -0.08 -0.68 13.48
C TYR A 76 0.03 -0.84 11.96
N LEU A 77 1.21 -0.67 11.37
CA LEU A 77 1.42 -0.87 9.94
C LEU A 77 1.13 -2.30 9.48
N SER A 78 1.55 -3.29 10.26
CA SER A 78 1.26 -4.71 9.98
C SER A 78 -0.24 -5.00 10.02
N ASP A 79 -0.94 -4.50 11.04
CA ASP A 79 -2.39 -4.60 11.14
C ASP A 79 -3.10 -3.89 9.98
N PHE A 80 -2.63 -2.71 9.59
CA PHE A 80 -3.15 -1.95 8.46
C PHE A 80 -2.95 -2.69 7.13
N ARG A 81 -1.75 -3.22 6.87
CA ARG A 81 -1.44 -4.07 5.72
C ARG A 81 -2.37 -5.27 5.66
N ARG A 82 -2.51 -6.00 6.76
CA ARG A 82 -3.39 -7.19 6.84
C ARG A 82 -4.83 -6.84 6.53
N ARG A 83 -5.32 -5.68 6.98
CA ARG A 83 -6.67 -5.19 6.62
C ARG A 83 -6.81 -4.93 5.13
N ILE A 84 -5.81 -4.29 4.51
CA ILE A 84 -5.77 -4.08 3.05
C ILE A 84 -5.78 -5.43 2.32
N GLU A 85 -4.89 -6.35 2.66
CA GLU A 85 -4.81 -7.68 2.05
C GLU A 85 -6.14 -8.43 2.17
N THR A 86 -6.76 -8.42 3.36
CA THR A 86 -8.08 -9.03 3.59
C THR A 86 -9.16 -8.42 2.69
N LEU A 87 -9.17 -7.10 2.53
CA LEU A 87 -10.11 -6.41 1.65
C LEU A 87 -9.91 -6.82 0.18
N PHE A 88 -8.66 -6.88 -0.28
CA PHE A 88 -8.34 -7.31 -1.63
C PHE A 88 -8.64 -8.79 -1.89
N SER A 89 -8.44 -9.67 -0.90
CA SER A 89 -8.85 -11.07 -0.98
C SER A 89 -10.36 -11.20 -1.20
N LYS A 90 -11.18 -10.51 -0.38
CA LYS A 90 -12.65 -10.47 -0.56
C LYS A 90 -13.04 -9.89 -1.93
N PHE A 91 -12.39 -8.80 -2.32
CA PHE A 91 -12.61 -8.18 -3.63
C PHE A 91 -12.33 -9.15 -4.79
N SER A 92 -11.23 -9.92 -4.69
CA SER A 92 -10.87 -10.95 -5.65
C SER A 92 -11.93 -12.06 -5.73
N GLU A 93 -12.51 -12.49 -4.60
CA GLU A 93 -13.59 -13.47 -4.59
C GLU A 93 -14.81 -12.99 -5.39
N PHE A 94 -15.24 -11.74 -5.20
CA PHE A 94 -16.35 -11.17 -5.97
C PHE A 94 -16.03 -11.02 -7.47
N LEU A 95 -14.77 -10.79 -7.83
CA LEU A 95 -14.34 -10.75 -9.23
C LEU A 95 -14.26 -12.14 -9.88
N ARG A 96 -14.00 -13.20 -9.11
CA ARG A 96 -13.88 -14.60 -9.57
C ARG A 96 -15.21 -15.21 -9.99
N ILE A 97 -16.34 -14.57 -9.68
CA ILE A 97 -17.66 -15.01 -10.13
C ILE A 97 -17.66 -15.05 -11.68
N PRO A 98 -17.84 -16.24 -12.29
CA PRO A 98 -17.62 -16.44 -13.71
C PRO A 98 -18.65 -15.67 -14.53
N SER A 99 -18.24 -14.51 -15.02
CA SER A 99 -18.92 -13.75 -16.05
C SER A 99 -17.86 -13.26 -17.02
N ARG A 100 -17.92 -13.68 -18.29
CA ARG A 100 -16.99 -13.19 -19.32
C ARG A 100 -17.43 -11.79 -19.70
N SER A 101 -16.69 -10.77 -19.25
CA SER A 101 -16.81 -9.43 -19.83
C SER A 101 -16.29 -9.48 -21.26
N VAL A 102 -17.18 -9.29 -22.23
CA VAL A 102 -16.80 -9.22 -23.66
C VAL A 102 -16.42 -7.80 -24.11
N SER A 103 -16.42 -6.82 -23.19
CA SER A 103 -16.07 -5.42 -23.48
C SER A 103 -15.42 -4.72 -22.28
N LEU A 104 -14.65 -3.65 -22.56
CA LEU A 104 -14.04 -2.79 -21.53
C LEU A 104 -15.10 -2.20 -20.58
N ARG A 105 -16.24 -1.76 -21.12
CA ARG A 105 -17.38 -1.28 -20.32
C ARG A 105 -17.92 -2.38 -19.41
N GLY A 106 -18.03 -3.61 -19.91
CA GLY A 106 -18.45 -4.76 -19.11
C GLY A 106 -17.44 -5.12 -18.00
N LEU A 107 -16.14 -4.92 -18.24
CA LEU A 107 -15.12 -5.08 -17.20
C LEU A 107 -15.24 -3.98 -16.12
N ALA A 108 -15.40 -2.72 -16.52
CA ALA A 108 -15.57 -1.60 -15.59
C ALA A 108 -16.80 -1.78 -14.69
N VAL A 109 -17.94 -2.19 -15.26
CA VAL A 109 -19.17 -2.48 -14.50
C VAL A 109 -18.96 -3.61 -13.50
N ARG A 110 -18.20 -4.66 -13.85
CA ARG A 110 -17.88 -5.75 -12.90
C ARG A 110 -16.97 -5.30 -11.77
N ILE A 111 -15.94 -4.50 -12.06
CA ILE A 111 -15.06 -3.93 -11.04
C ILE A 111 -15.89 -3.10 -10.06
N LEU A 112 -16.76 -2.22 -10.57
CA LEU A 112 -17.68 -1.42 -9.73
C LEU A 112 -18.63 -2.30 -8.92
N GLY A 113 -19.20 -3.34 -9.52
CA GLY A 113 -20.07 -4.30 -8.83
C GLY A 113 -19.35 -5.05 -7.70
N ALA A 114 -18.12 -5.49 -7.92
CA ALA A 114 -17.30 -6.13 -6.90
C ALA A 114 -16.92 -5.17 -5.76
N ILE A 115 -16.61 -3.90 -6.09
CA ILE A 115 -16.38 -2.85 -5.06
C ILE A 115 -17.65 -2.65 -4.23
N LEU A 116 -18.82 -2.57 -4.87
CA LEU A 116 -20.10 -2.43 -4.17
C LEU A 116 -20.37 -3.63 -3.26
N ALA A 117 -20.17 -4.85 -3.75
CA ALA A 117 -20.39 -6.07 -2.98
C ALA A 117 -19.50 -6.13 -1.73
N VAL A 118 -18.20 -5.78 -1.85
CA VAL A 118 -17.29 -5.68 -0.69
C VAL A 118 -17.79 -4.67 0.33
N ASN A 119 -18.28 -3.50 -0.11
CA ASN A 119 -18.76 -2.48 0.81
C ASN A 119 -20.07 -2.90 1.51
N LEU A 120 -20.97 -3.58 0.80
CA LEU A 120 -22.20 -4.12 1.39
C LEU A 120 -21.91 -5.23 2.40
N ASP A 121 -20.99 -6.16 2.09
CA ASP A 121 -20.53 -7.18 3.03
C ASP A 121 -19.94 -6.55 4.31
N ARG A 122 -19.12 -5.50 4.15
CA ARG A 122 -18.58 -4.76 5.31
C ARG A 122 -19.67 -4.10 6.13
N LEU A 123 -20.66 -3.47 5.49
CA LEU A 123 -21.77 -2.84 6.18
C LEU A 123 -22.59 -3.87 6.97
N TYR A 124 -22.92 -4.99 6.34
CA TYR A 124 -23.67 -6.09 6.96
C TYR A 124 -22.96 -6.67 8.19
N ASN A 125 -21.66 -6.93 8.06
CA ASN A 125 -20.83 -7.41 9.17
C ASN A 125 -20.67 -6.35 10.28
N PHE A 126 -20.70 -5.06 9.94
CA PHE A 126 -20.63 -3.97 10.91
C PHE A 126 -21.93 -3.78 11.69
N THR A 127 -23.09 -4.01 11.07
CA THR A 127 -24.41 -3.85 11.69
C THR A 127 -24.88 -5.07 12.50
N GLY A 128 -23.98 -6.04 12.77
CA GLY A 128 -24.30 -7.20 13.62
C GLY A 128 -25.07 -8.31 12.92
N GLY A 129 -25.02 -8.40 11.58
CA GLY A 129 -25.68 -9.47 10.81
C GLY A 129 -25.05 -10.87 10.95
N GLY A 130 -24.05 -11.03 11.80
CA GLY A 130 -23.47 -12.33 12.14
C GLY A 130 -23.65 -12.60 13.63
N ASN A 131 -24.49 -13.58 13.96
CA ASN A 131 -24.40 -14.31 15.22
C ASN A 131 -23.04 -15.02 15.31
#